data_AF-A0A9E1MJX9-F1
#
_entry.id   AF-A0A9E1MJX9-F1
#
_cell.length_a   1.000
_cell.length_b   1.000
_cell.length_c   1.000
_cell.angle_alpha   90.00
_cell.angle_beta   90.00
_cell.angle_gamma   90.00
#
_symmetry.space_group_name_H-M   'P 1'
#
loop_
_entity.id
_entity.type
_entity.pdbx_description
1 polymer ?
#
loop_
_entity_poly.entity_id
_entity_poly.type
_entity_poly.pdbx_seq_one_letter_code
_entity_poly.pdbx_strand_id
1 'polypeptide(L)'
;YSLEKFPIPTTLLFVGLIFGGIPLLYRKVSHEKKTGGNYFIFLTTFLIVAIFAFLKEGNIVVSFSNLNLIGYVLLFLVGMVAAATMVIPGVSGSFVLMLIGYYKPIIDTISELTKFKNLGSNMMILIPFGLGILIGIVLVAKLIEFLLEKYEVKTYYGILGFIVASVFTLIYGLFGYQMDIVQVLIGVVTFFIGSIIAYQLGDE
;
A
#
# COMPACT_ATOMS: atom_id res chain seq x y z
N TYR A 1 15.88 -8.20 3.15
CA TYR A 1 16.68 -9.36 2.72
C TYR A 1 16.38 -9.83 1.29
N SER A 2 15.25 -10.51 0.99
CA SER A 2 15.02 -11.05 -0.37
C SER A 2 14.89 -9.99 -1.46
N LEU A 3 14.20 -8.86 -1.17
CA LEU A 3 14.11 -7.72 -2.09
C LEU A 3 15.46 -7.04 -2.35
N GLU A 4 16.39 -7.09 -1.41
CA GLU A 4 17.71 -6.45 -1.54
C GLU A 4 18.71 -7.34 -2.29
N LYS A 5 18.61 -8.67 -2.14
CA LYS A 5 19.53 -9.63 -2.77
C LYS A 5 19.01 -10.20 -4.09
N PHE A 6 17.70 -10.39 -4.21
CA PHE A 6 17.02 -10.98 -5.37
C PHE A 6 15.78 -10.14 -5.75
N PRO A 7 15.98 -8.91 -6.24
CA PRO A 7 14.88 -7.98 -6.51
C PRO A 7 13.95 -8.53 -7.59
N ILE A 8 14.49 -9.09 -8.69
CA ILE A 8 13.68 -9.59 -9.81
C ILE A 8 12.81 -10.79 -9.39
N PRO A 9 13.36 -11.88 -8.81
CA PRO A 9 12.52 -13.01 -8.42
C PRO A 9 11.47 -12.69 -7.37
N THR A 10 11.81 -11.82 -6.41
CA THR A 10 10.91 -11.45 -5.32
C THR A 10 9.75 -10.59 -5.82
N THR A 11 10.04 -9.59 -6.67
CA THR A 11 8.99 -8.75 -7.26
C THR A 11 8.09 -9.55 -8.20
N LEU A 12 8.67 -10.43 -9.02
CA LEU A 12 7.87 -11.28 -9.93
C LEU A 12 7.01 -12.31 -9.18
N LEU A 13 7.46 -12.81 -8.02
CA LEU A 13 6.61 -13.59 -7.11
C LEU A 13 5.39 -12.79 -6.65
N PHE A 14 5.59 -11.56 -6.16
CA PHE A 14 4.49 -10.69 -5.72
C PHE A 14 3.54 -10.33 -6.86
N VAL A 15 4.09 -9.98 -8.03
CA VAL A 15 3.30 -9.73 -9.23
C VAL A 15 2.49 -10.98 -9.61
N GLY A 16 3.07 -12.18 -9.50
CA GLY A 16 2.36 -13.45 -9.70
C GLY A 16 1.21 -13.65 -8.72
N LEU A 17 1.44 -13.45 -7.42
CA LEU A 17 0.41 -13.54 -6.38
C LEU A 17 -0.75 -12.56 -6.64
N ILE A 18 -0.44 -11.33 -7.01
CA ILE A 18 -1.45 -10.32 -7.33
C ILE A 18 -2.23 -10.72 -8.59
N PHE A 19 -1.51 -11.15 -9.64
CA PHE A 19 -2.09 -11.54 -10.93
C PHE A 19 -3.01 -12.76 -10.81
N GLY A 20 -2.62 -13.77 -10.03
CA GLY A 20 -3.42 -14.97 -9.78
C GLY A 20 -4.77 -14.68 -9.08
N GLY A 21 -4.86 -13.57 -8.34
CA GLY A 21 -6.11 -13.12 -7.72
C GLY A 21 -7.04 -12.31 -8.64
N ILE A 22 -6.56 -11.82 -9.79
CA ILE A 22 -7.36 -11.00 -10.72
C ILE A 22 -8.58 -11.76 -11.27
N PRO A 23 -8.47 -13.04 -11.73
CA PRO A 23 -9.61 -13.78 -12.25
C PRO A 23 -10.79 -13.87 -11.27
N LEU A 24 -10.50 -14.05 -9.98
CA LEU A 24 -11.51 -14.17 -8.93
C LEU A 24 -12.31 -12.88 -8.75
N LEU A 25 -11.61 -11.75 -8.72
CA LEU A 25 -12.24 -10.43 -8.62
C LEU A 25 -13.00 -10.08 -9.91
N TYR A 26 -12.45 -10.45 -11.07
CA TYR A 26 -13.12 -10.22 -12.35
C TYR A 26 -14.40 -11.05 -12.49
N ARG A 27 -14.44 -12.29 -12.01
CA ARG A 27 -15.66 -13.13 -12.00
C ARG A 27 -16.81 -12.48 -11.22
N LYS A 28 -16.50 -11.77 -10.13
CA LYS A 28 -17.51 -11.05 -9.34
C LYS A 28 -18.16 -9.89 -10.07
N VAL A 29 -17.50 -9.30 -11.08
CA VAL A 29 -18.04 -8.21 -11.90
C VAL A 29 -18.37 -8.60 -13.34
N SER A 30 -18.01 -9.80 -13.80
CA SER A 30 -18.20 -10.21 -15.20
C SER A 30 -19.64 -10.41 -15.61
N HIS A 31 -20.52 -10.69 -14.64
CA HIS A 31 -21.97 -10.90 -14.87
C HIS A 31 -22.76 -9.58 -14.91
N GLU A 32 -22.12 -8.48 -14.53
CA GLU A 32 -22.75 -7.16 -14.40
C GLU A 32 -22.62 -6.34 -15.68
N LYS A 33 -23.59 -5.45 -15.92
CA LYS A 33 -23.59 -4.61 -17.13
C LYS A 33 -22.35 -3.72 -17.14
N LYS A 34 -21.60 -3.79 -18.24
CA LYS A 34 -20.42 -2.96 -18.49
C LYS A 34 -20.85 -1.53 -18.80
N THR A 35 -20.90 -0.69 -17.78
CA THR A 35 -21.24 0.73 -17.90
C THR A 35 -19.97 1.58 -18.03
N GLY A 36 -19.99 2.65 -18.84
CA GLY A 36 -18.84 3.55 -18.99
C GLY A 36 -18.34 4.15 -17.66
N GLY A 37 -19.24 4.36 -16.70
CA GLY A 37 -18.87 4.82 -15.35
C GLY A 37 -17.98 3.87 -14.57
N ASN A 38 -18.04 2.56 -14.82
CA ASN A 38 -17.21 1.57 -14.12
C ASN A 38 -15.76 1.62 -14.62
N TYR A 39 -15.58 1.72 -15.94
CA TYR A 39 -14.27 1.92 -16.55
C TYR A 39 -13.64 3.25 -16.14
N PHE A 40 -14.45 4.30 -15.96
CA PHE A 40 -13.96 5.57 -15.42
C PHE A 40 -13.38 5.39 -14.02
N ILE A 41 -14.08 4.69 -13.10
CA ILE A 41 -13.59 4.43 -11.73
C ILE A 41 -12.31 3.58 -11.74
N PHE A 42 -12.25 2.57 -12.60
CA PHE A 42 -11.03 1.79 -12.79
C PHE A 42 -9.86 2.68 -13.23
N LEU A 43 -10.09 3.54 -14.23
CA LEU A 43 -9.04 4.41 -14.75
C LEU A 43 -8.60 5.46 -13.72
N THR A 44 -9.53 6.06 -12.98
CA THR A 44 -9.19 7.06 -11.95
C THR A 44 -8.37 6.45 -10.82
N THR A 45 -8.77 5.28 -10.30
CA THR A 45 -8.02 4.58 -9.26
C THR A 45 -6.64 4.13 -9.75
N PHE A 46 -6.56 3.59 -10.98
CA PHE A 46 -5.29 3.24 -11.60
C PHE A 46 -4.34 4.46 -11.69
N LEU A 47 -4.83 5.59 -12.22
CA LEU A 47 -4.04 6.80 -12.38
C LEU A 47 -3.60 7.40 -11.04
N ILE A 48 -4.47 7.38 -10.03
CA ILE A 48 -4.12 7.88 -8.68
C ILE A 48 -2.92 7.11 -8.14
N VAL A 49 -2.95 5.78 -8.17
CA VAL A 49 -1.85 4.94 -7.67
C VAL A 49 -0.60 5.08 -8.53
N ALA A 50 -0.75 5.08 -9.86
CA ALA A 50 0.38 5.24 -10.78
C ALA A 50 1.08 6.58 -10.55
N ILE A 51 0.33 7.70 -10.56
CA ILE A 51 0.86 9.04 -10.27
C ILE A 51 1.56 9.04 -8.91
N PHE A 52 0.92 8.47 -7.89
CA PHE A 52 1.47 8.41 -6.55
C PHE A 52 2.83 7.69 -6.51
N ALA A 53 2.98 6.58 -7.23
CA ALA A 53 4.24 5.85 -7.33
C ALA A 53 5.35 6.61 -8.09
N PHE A 54 5.01 7.59 -8.92
CA PHE A 54 5.97 8.46 -9.60
C PHE A 54 6.30 9.74 -8.84
N LEU A 55 5.60 10.03 -7.73
CA LEU A 55 5.95 11.16 -6.88
C LEU A 55 7.35 10.92 -6.31
N LYS A 56 8.18 11.97 -6.28
CA LYS A 56 9.49 11.89 -5.64
C LYS A 56 9.37 12.22 -4.17
N GLU A 57 10.09 11.48 -3.35
CA GLU A 57 10.26 11.78 -1.93
C GLU A 57 10.88 13.17 -1.79
N GLY A 58 10.19 14.05 -1.07
CA GLY A 58 10.71 15.37 -0.72
C GLY A 58 11.59 15.31 0.51
N ASN A 59 12.48 16.30 0.69
CA ASN A 59 13.28 16.47 1.91
C ASN A 59 12.49 17.15 3.05
N ILE A 60 11.17 16.98 3.09
CA ILE A 60 10.33 17.56 4.14
C ILE A 60 10.55 16.71 5.38
N VAL A 61 11.01 17.32 6.48
CA VAL A 61 11.15 16.64 7.77
C VAL A 61 10.46 17.49 8.81
N VAL A 62 9.43 16.94 9.44
CA VAL A 62 8.68 17.61 10.50
C VAL A 62 9.43 17.48 11.82
N SER A 63 9.62 18.58 12.55
CA SER A 63 10.24 18.52 13.89
C SER A 63 9.21 18.23 14.98
N PHE A 64 9.53 17.31 15.90
CA PHE A 64 8.73 17.01 17.09
C PHE A 64 9.19 17.76 18.35
N SER A 65 10.19 18.64 18.25
CA SER A 65 10.82 19.27 19.41
C SER A 65 9.91 20.17 20.25
N ASN A 66 8.81 20.70 19.67
CA ASN A 66 7.80 21.52 20.36
C ASN A 66 6.42 21.31 19.73
N LEU A 67 5.82 20.13 19.92
CA LEU A 67 4.47 19.87 19.44
C LEU A 67 3.43 20.63 20.28
N ASN A 68 2.70 21.54 19.64
CA ASN A 68 1.49 22.13 20.21
C ASN A 68 0.31 21.14 20.12
N LEU A 69 -0.83 21.47 20.71
CA LEU A 69 -2.04 20.63 20.67
C LEU A 69 -2.46 20.27 19.23
N ILE A 70 -2.33 21.22 18.30
CA ILE A 70 -2.55 20.99 16.85
C ILE A 70 -1.60 19.94 16.29
N GLY A 71 -0.34 19.93 16.72
CA GLY A 71 0.66 18.95 16.30
C GLY A 71 0.30 17.53 16.71
N TYR A 72 -0.22 17.35 17.93
CA TYR A 72 -0.70 16.04 18.38
C TYR A 72 -1.95 15.58 17.63
N VAL A 73 -2.89 16.49 17.32
CA VAL A 73 -4.06 16.18 16.48
C VAL A 73 -3.62 15.80 15.06
N LEU A 74 -2.67 16.54 14.47
CA LEU A 74 -2.12 16.20 13.16
C LEU A 74 -1.43 14.83 13.19
N LEU A 75 -0.68 14.51 14.24
CA LEU A 75 -0.02 13.22 14.38
C LEU A 75 -1.03 12.06 14.45
N PHE A 76 -2.15 12.27 15.12
CA PHE A 76 -3.28 11.33 15.11
C PHE A 76 -3.85 11.16 13.69
N LEU A 77 -4.12 12.26 12.97
CA LEU A 77 -4.62 12.19 11.59
C LEU A 77 -3.61 11.54 10.64
N VAL A 78 -2.31 11.79 10.82
CA VAL A 78 -1.23 11.12 10.09
C VAL A 78 -1.25 9.62 10.34
N GLY A 79 -1.52 9.19 11.58
CA GLY A 79 -1.76 7.78 11.91
C GLY A 79 -2.94 7.19 11.15
N MET A 80 -4.05 7.92 11.04
CA MET A 80 -5.22 7.49 10.27
C MET A 80 -4.91 7.36 8.76
N VAL A 81 -4.18 8.31 8.19
CA VAL A 81 -3.73 8.25 6.80
C VAL A 81 -2.80 7.07 6.58
N ALA A 82 -1.86 6.82 7.50
CA ALA A 82 -0.99 5.65 7.44
C ALA A 82 -1.80 4.34 7.46
N ALA A 83 -2.83 4.24 8.30
CA ALA A 83 -3.74 3.09 8.30
C ALA A 83 -4.47 2.90 6.96
N ALA A 84 -4.96 3.96 6.33
CA ALA A 84 -5.62 3.86 5.02
C ALA A 84 -4.68 3.26 3.96
N THR A 85 -3.40 3.61 4.00
CA THR A 85 -2.40 3.09 3.06
C THR A 85 -2.07 1.62 3.28
N MET A 86 -2.29 1.08 4.49
CA MET A 86 -2.12 -0.35 4.77
C MET A 86 -3.25 -1.21 4.19
N VAL A 87 -4.45 -0.62 4.03
CA VAL A 87 -5.62 -1.33 3.51
C VAL A 87 -5.69 -1.25 1.98
N ILE A 88 -5.24 -0.13 1.40
CA ILE A 88 -5.32 0.10 -0.04
C ILE A 88 -4.13 -0.57 -0.76
N PRO A 89 -4.37 -1.53 -1.67
CA PRO A 89 -3.29 -2.22 -2.37
C PRO A 89 -2.53 -1.26 -3.30
N GLY A 90 -1.21 -1.40 -3.32
CA GLY A 90 -0.31 -0.62 -4.19
C GLY A 90 0.13 0.74 -3.61
N VAL A 91 -0.36 1.13 -2.45
CA VAL A 91 0.04 2.37 -1.78
C VAL A 91 1.02 2.05 -0.65
N SER A 92 2.25 2.55 -0.72
CA SER A 92 3.26 2.33 0.32
C SER A 92 3.08 3.31 1.47
N GLY A 93 2.75 2.82 2.66
CA GLY A 93 2.56 3.66 3.85
C GLY A 93 3.83 4.39 4.30
N SER A 94 5.00 3.77 4.18
CA SER A 94 6.27 4.45 4.45
C SER A 94 6.51 5.61 3.49
N PHE A 95 6.24 5.41 2.19
CA PHE A 95 6.37 6.44 1.18
C PHE A 95 5.38 7.60 1.42
N VAL A 96 4.13 7.31 1.80
CA VAL A 96 3.15 8.35 2.17
C VAL A 96 3.66 9.18 3.33
N LEU A 97 4.17 8.53 4.38
CA LEU A 97 4.77 9.20 5.53
C LEU A 97 6.01 10.02 5.17
N MET A 98 6.80 9.59 4.18
CA MET A 98 7.96 10.31 3.69
C MET A 98 7.55 11.56 2.91
N LEU A 99 6.54 11.47 2.05
CA LEU A 99 6.01 12.61 1.29
C LEU A 99 5.51 13.73 2.21
N ILE A 100 4.85 13.38 3.32
CA ILE A 100 4.37 14.36 4.31
C ILE A 100 5.42 14.73 5.37
N GLY A 101 6.58 14.08 5.36
CA GLY A 101 7.72 14.38 6.23
C GLY A 101 7.66 13.86 7.67
N TYR A 102 6.74 12.93 7.96
CA TYR A 102 6.58 12.32 9.29
C TYR A 102 7.34 11.00 9.45
N TYR A 103 7.78 10.38 8.35
CA TYR A 103 8.44 9.07 8.39
C TYR A 103 9.68 9.05 9.29
N LYS A 104 10.65 9.94 9.01
CA LYS A 104 11.92 9.97 9.73
C LYS A 104 11.75 10.26 11.24
N PRO A 105 10.98 11.30 11.64
CA PRO A 105 10.68 11.55 13.05
C PRO A 105 10.02 10.38 13.77
N ILE A 106 9.06 9.68 13.13
CA ILE A 106 8.39 8.52 13.74
C ILE A 106 9.36 7.36 13.92
N ILE A 107 10.16 7.04 12.90
CA ILE A 107 11.15 5.95 12.98
C ILE A 107 12.23 6.25 14.02
N ASP A 108 12.70 7.48 14.11
CA ASP A 108 13.67 7.89 15.12
C ASP A 108 13.07 7.76 16.54
N THR A 109 11.82 8.19 16.72
CA THR A 109 11.06 8.02 17.98
C THR A 109 10.94 6.54 18.39
N ILE A 110 10.61 5.66 17.44
CA ILE A 110 10.53 4.21 17.68
C ILE A 110 11.91 3.65 18.03
N SER A 111 12.97 4.07 17.32
CA SER A 111 14.32 3.60 17.58
C SER A 111 14.83 4.00 18.97
N GLU A 112 14.51 5.21 19.43
CA GLU A 112 14.85 5.67 20.78
C GLU A 112 14.07 4.89 21.86
N LEU A 113 12.80 4.59 21.61
CA LEU A 113 11.98 3.77 22.50
C LEU A 113 12.59 2.36 22.69
N THR A 114 13.05 1.71 21.60
CA THR A 114 13.73 0.40 21.67
C THR A 114 15.03 0.46 22.47
N LYS A 115 15.69 1.62 22.54
CA LYS A 115 16.90 1.85 23.33
C LYS A 115 16.62 2.28 24.78
N PHE A 116 15.35 2.25 25.20
CA PHE A 116 14.89 2.73 26.51
C PHE A 116 15.31 4.18 26.82
N LYS A 117 15.44 5.03 25.79
CA LYS A 117 15.73 6.46 25.96
C LYS A 117 14.45 7.27 25.90
N ASN A 118 14.36 8.32 26.72
CA ASN A 118 13.30 9.33 26.67
C ASN A 118 11.87 8.75 26.57
N LEU A 119 11.56 7.70 27.35
CA LEU A 119 10.27 6.98 27.25
C LEU A 119 9.07 7.94 27.34
N GLY A 120 9.10 8.90 28.26
CA GLY A 120 8.00 9.85 28.46
C GLY A 120 7.65 10.64 27.20
N SER A 121 8.64 11.31 26.59
CA SER A 121 8.41 12.11 25.37
C SER A 121 8.09 11.23 24.17
N ASN A 122 8.72 10.06 24.04
CA ASN A 122 8.50 9.14 22.93
C ASN A 122 7.09 8.55 22.96
N MET A 123 6.56 8.24 24.15
CA MET A 123 5.17 7.79 24.29
C MET A 123 4.15 8.91 24.00
N MET A 124 4.45 10.17 24.32
CA MET A 124 3.58 11.30 23.97
C MET A 124 3.40 11.46 22.45
N ILE A 125 4.37 11.02 21.65
CA ILE A 125 4.30 11.00 20.17
C ILE A 125 3.61 9.71 19.70
N LEU A 126 4.05 8.55 20.20
CA LEU A 126 3.58 7.25 19.69
C LEU A 126 2.14 6.91 20.06
N ILE A 127 1.64 7.37 21.21
CA ILE A 127 0.25 7.13 21.62
C ILE A 127 -0.75 7.75 20.62
N PRO A 128 -0.72 9.07 20.33
CA PRO A 128 -1.67 9.66 19.39
C PRO A 128 -1.50 9.09 17.98
N PHE A 129 -0.26 8.85 17.52
CA PHE A 129 -0.03 8.20 16.23
C PHE A 129 -0.62 6.79 16.17
N GLY A 130 -0.37 5.97 17.20
CA GLY A 130 -0.87 4.60 17.31
C GLY A 130 -2.39 4.52 17.42
N LEU A 131 -3.01 5.41 18.21
CA LEU A 131 -4.47 5.54 18.26
C LEU A 131 -5.04 5.93 16.89
N GLY A 132 -4.36 6.83 16.18
CA GLY A 132 -4.70 7.20 14.80
C GLY A 132 -4.70 5.99 13.87
N ILE A 133 -3.68 5.13 13.96
CA ILE A 133 -3.61 3.88 13.17
C ILE A 133 -4.79 2.98 13.51
N LEU A 134 -5.02 2.69 14.79
CA LEU A 134 -6.09 1.77 15.23
C LEU A 134 -7.47 2.25 14.76
N ILE A 135 -7.78 3.52 14.98
CA ILE A 135 -9.06 4.11 14.56
C ILE A 135 -9.14 4.18 13.03
N GLY A 136 -8.05 4.53 12.36
CA GLY A 136 -7.96 4.59 10.91
C GLY A 136 -8.26 3.24 10.25
N ILE A 137 -7.71 2.13 10.76
CA ILE A 137 -7.96 0.78 10.23
C ILE A 137 -9.46 0.47 10.30
N VAL A 138 -10.10 0.71 11.44
CA VAL A 138 -11.52 0.43 11.63
C VAL A 138 -12.39 1.29 10.70
N LEU A 139 -12.07 2.59 10.56
CA LEU A 139 -12.81 3.50 9.70
C LEU A 139 -12.70 3.13 8.22
N VAL A 140 -11.50 2.76 7.77
CA VAL A 140 -11.27 2.38 6.37
C VAL A 140 -11.93 1.03 6.07
N ALA A 141 -11.86 0.07 6.99
CA ALA A 141 -12.57 -1.20 6.84
C ALA A 141 -14.09 -0.99 6.70
N LYS A 142 -14.69 -0.19 7.58
CA LYS A 142 -16.13 0.16 7.50
C LYS A 142 -16.48 0.93 6.22
N LEU A 143 -15.60 1.80 5.75
CA LEU A 143 -15.80 2.52 4.51
C LEU A 143 -15.83 1.56 3.31
N ILE A 144 -14.90 0.61 3.25
CA ILE A 144 -14.86 -0.40 2.18
C ILE A 144 -16.09 -1.30 2.25
N GLU A 145 -16.48 -1.76 3.45
CA GLU A 145 -17.70 -2.54 3.66
C GLU A 145 -18.93 -1.80 3.13
N PHE A 146 -19.12 -0.54 3.53
CA PHE A 146 -20.19 0.31 3.04
C PHE A 146 -20.18 0.49 1.51
N LEU A 147 -18.99 0.66 0.92
CA LEU A 147 -18.83 0.81 -0.53
C LEU A 147 -19.13 -0.50 -1.27
N LEU A 148 -18.80 -1.65 -0.69
CA LEU A 148 -19.14 -2.96 -1.25
C LEU A 148 -20.64 -3.23 -1.15
N GLU A 149 -21.30 -2.89 -0.04
CA GLU A 149 -22.74 -3.08 0.11
C GLU A 149 -23.56 -2.20 -0.83
N LYS A 150 -23.20 -0.92 -0.96
CA LYS A 150 -24.01 0.05 -1.71
C LYS A 150 -23.61 0.20 -3.17
N TYR A 151 -22.34 -0.01 -3.49
CA TYR A 151 -21.76 0.23 -4.81
C TYR A 151 -20.85 -0.91 -5.27
N GLU A 152 -21.23 -2.16 -4.96
CA GLU A 152 -20.45 -3.39 -5.17
C GLU A 152 -19.63 -3.38 -6.48
N VAL A 153 -20.31 -3.25 -7.62
CA VAL A 153 -19.67 -3.29 -8.95
C VAL A 153 -18.63 -2.19 -9.10
N LYS A 154 -18.96 -0.95 -8.74
CA LYS A 154 -18.05 0.20 -8.85
C LYS A 154 -16.83 0.02 -7.96
N THR A 155 -17.04 -0.51 -6.76
CA THR A 155 -15.98 -0.77 -5.78
C THR A 155 -15.02 -1.85 -6.28
N TYR A 156 -15.53 -2.94 -6.86
CA TYR A 156 -14.68 -3.95 -7.50
C TYR A 156 -13.89 -3.41 -8.69
N TYR A 157 -14.47 -2.56 -9.55
CA TYR A 157 -13.70 -1.88 -10.60
C TYR A 157 -12.60 -0.99 -10.02
N GLY A 158 -12.85 -0.32 -8.90
CA GLY A 158 -11.83 0.44 -8.17
C GLY A 158 -10.71 -0.46 -7.63
N ILE A 159 -11.05 -1.57 -6.98
CA ILE A 159 -10.08 -2.56 -6.48
C ILE A 159 -9.23 -3.12 -7.64
N LEU A 160 -9.85 -3.45 -8.78
CA LEU A 160 -9.13 -3.88 -9.98
C LEU A 160 -8.16 -2.79 -10.48
N GLY A 161 -8.55 -1.52 -10.45
CA GLY A 161 -7.68 -0.40 -10.78
C GLY A 161 -6.46 -0.31 -9.86
N PHE A 162 -6.66 -0.45 -8.54
CA PHE A 162 -5.56 -0.51 -7.56
C PHE A 162 -4.60 -1.68 -7.82
N ILE A 163 -5.14 -2.87 -8.06
CA ILE A 163 -4.38 -4.10 -8.32
C ILE A 163 -3.54 -3.97 -9.59
N VAL A 164 -4.15 -3.52 -10.70
CA VAL A 164 -3.44 -3.35 -11.97
C VAL A 164 -2.36 -2.28 -11.86
N ALA A 165 -2.64 -1.18 -11.16
CA ALA A 165 -1.62 -0.17 -10.88
C ALA A 165 -0.48 -0.72 -10.02
N SER A 166 -0.77 -1.54 -9.01
CA SER A 166 0.25 -2.19 -8.18
C SER A 166 1.19 -3.08 -9.00
N VAL A 167 0.63 -3.88 -9.91
CA VAL A 167 1.43 -4.71 -10.83
C VAL A 167 2.30 -3.82 -11.72
N PHE A 168 1.73 -2.76 -12.28
CA PHE A 168 2.44 -1.82 -13.13
C PHE A 168 3.61 -1.13 -12.39
N THR A 169 3.39 -0.63 -11.18
CA THR A 169 4.41 0.08 -10.40
C THR A 169 5.53 -0.84 -9.94
N LEU A 170 5.20 -2.09 -9.57
CA LEU A 170 6.19 -3.11 -9.22
C LEU A 170 7.07 -3.49 -10.42
N ILE A 171 6.49 -3.73 -11.58
CA ILE A 171 7.25 -4.04 -12.81
C ILE A 171 8.10 -2.84 -13.22
N TYR A 172 7.55 -1.61 -13.16
CA TYR A 172 8.30 -0.42 -13.48
C TYR A 172 9.54 -0.25 -12.58
N GLY A 173 9.40 -0.55 -11.29
CA GLY A 173 10.51 -0.54 -10.33
C GLY A 173 11.65 -1.50 -10.68
N LEU A 174 11.41 -2.54 -11.50
CA LEU A 174 12.45 -3.48 -11.93
C LEU A 174 13.39 -2.92 -13.01
N PHE A 175 12.96 -1.95 -13.81
CA PHE A 175 13.80 -1.39 -14.89
C PHE A 175 15.06 -0.69 -14.39
N GLY A 176 15.13 -0.33 -13.10
CA GLY A 176 16.32 0.26 -12.48
C GLY A 176 17.40 -0.75 -12.07
N TYR A 177 17.12 -2.06 -12.12
CA TYR A 177 18.06 -3.10 -11.69
C TYR A 177 18.82 -3.73 -12.87
N GLN A 178 20.07 -4.15 -12.63
CA GLN A 178 20.82 -4.92 -13.61
C GLN A 178 20.15 -6.29 -13.80
N MET A 179 19.67 -6.55 -15.01
CA MET A 179 18.94 -7.78 -15.35
C MET A 179 19.92 -8.91 -15.65
N ASP A 180 20.14 -9.77 -14.66
CA ASP A 180 20.84 -11.05 -14.86
C ASP A 180 19.86 -12.11 -15.39
N ILE A 181 20.30 -12.88 -16.40
CA ILE A 181 19.49 -13.92 -17.05
C ILE A 181 19.02 -14.97 -16.05
N VAL A 182 19.87 -15.36 -15.10
CA VAL A 182 19.51 -16.35 -14.07
C VAL A 182 18.39 -15.80 -13.18
N GLN A 183 18.48 -14.54 -12.77
CA GLN A 183 17.44 -13.89 -11.98
C GLN A 183 16.11 -13.75 -12.73
N VAL A 184 16.15 -13.47 -14.04
CA VAL A 184 14.95 -13.43 -14.87
C VAL A 184 14.31 -14.82 -14.97
N LEU A 185 15.09 -15.87 -15.21
CA LEU A 185 14.57 -17.24 -15.28
C LEU A 185 13.94 -17.68 -13.96
N ILE A 186 14.63 -17.46 -12.84
CA ILE A 186 14.06 -17.74 -11.51
C ILE A 186 12.81 -16.91 -11.28
N GLY A 187 12.81 -15.64 -11.70
CA GLY A 187 11.66 -14.75 -11.55
C GLY A 187 10.43 -15.16 -12.36
N VAL A 188 10.61 -15.69 -13.57
CA VAL A 188 9.50 -16.27 -14.36
C VAL A 188 8.92 -17.48 -13.63
N VAL A 189 9.76 -18.35 -13.09
CA VAL A 189 9.30 -19.51 -12.31
C VAL A 189 8.54 -19.07 -11.07
N THR A 190 9.05 -18.11 -10.30
CA THR A 190 8.38 -17.62 -9.09
C THR A 190 7.07 -16.88 -9.41
N PHE A 191 6.97 -16.19 -10.54
CA PHE A 191 5.72 -15.59 -11.02
C PHE A 191 4.62 -16.64 -11.23
N PHE A 192 4.93 -17.74 -11.92
CA PHE A 192 3.95 -18.81 -12.14
C PHE A 192 3.56 -19.51 -10.83
N ILE A 193 4.55 -19.79 -9.96
CA ILE A 193 4.28 -20.35 -8.63
C ILE A 193 3.34 -19.44 -7.84
N GLY A 194 3.64 -18.13 -7.77
CA GLY A 194 2.79 -17.16 -7.08
C GLY A 194 1.38 -17.10 -7.68
N SER A 195 1.27 -17.10 -9.01
CA SER A 195 -0.03 -17.06 -9.70
C SER A 195 -0.90 -18.29 -9.39
N ILE A 196 -0.31 -19.48 -9.42
CA ILE A 196 -1.01 -20.73 -9.13
C ILE A 196 -1.46 -20.77 -7.67
N ILE A 197 -0.59 -20.40 -6.73
CA ILE A 197 -0.91 -20.36 -5.29
C ILE A 197 -2.10 -19.42 -5.04
N ALA A 198 -2.05 -18.19 -5.58
CA ALA A 198 -3.12 -17.21 -5.37
C ALA A 198 -4.44 -17.63 -6.01
N TYR A 199 -4.39 -18.27 -7.19
CA TYR A 199 -5.56 -18.79 -7.86
C TYR A 199 -6.23 -19.91 -7.05
N GLN A 200 -5.44 -20.88 -6.55
CA GLN A 200 -5.95 -21.99 -5.74
C GLN A 200 -6.57 -21.51 -4.42
N LEU A 201 -5.90 -20.59 -3.72
CA LEU A 201 -6.37 -20.09 -2.42
C LEU A 201 -7.66 -19.29 -2.48
N GLY A 202 -8.02 -18.75 -3.65
CA GLY A 202 -9.25 -17.96 -3.77
C GLY A 202 -10.37 -18.65 -4.54
N ASP A 203 -10.12 -19.86 -5.06
CA ASP A 203 -11.18 -20.78 -5.52
C ASP A 203 -11.74 -21.64 -4.36
N GLU A 204 -11.10 -21.65 -3.18
CA GLU A 204 -11.61 -22.22 -1.91
C GLU A 204 -12.59 -21.28 -1.18
#